data_AF-A0A7J8WMM8-F1
#
_entry.id   AF-A0A7J8WMM8-F1
#
_cell.length_a   1.000
_cell.length_b   1.000
_cell.length_c   1.000
_cell.angle_alpha   90.00
_cell.angle_beta   90.00
_cell.angle_gamma   90.00
#
_symmetry.space_group_name_H-M   'P 1'
#
loop_
_entity.id
_entity.type
_entity.pdbx_description
1 polymer ?
#
loop_
_entity_poly.entity_id
_entity_poly.type
_entity_poly.pdbx_seq_one_letter_code
_entity_poly.pdbx_strand_id
1 'polypeptide(L)' 'MREEFWDTAPHYGGSKEIWDALKAATKQDLTFAQAIVDSAGVIVQSADLTICYDERGAKYELPKYVLSEPTNLIQES' A
#
# COMPACT_ATOMS: atom_id res chain seq x y z
N MET A 1 11.36 8.52 -7.59
CA MET A 1 11.21 7.99 -6.20
C MET A 1 9.97 7.13 -5.96
N ARG A 2 8.71 7.64 -6.05
CA ARG A 2 7.52 6.80 -5.79
C ARG A 2 7.10 5.95 -7.01
N GLU A 3 7.26 6.48 -8.22
CA GLU A 3 6.93 5.76 -9.47
C GLU A 3 7.88 4.60 -9.76
N GLU A 4 9.16 4.72 -9.41
CA GLU A 4 10.16 3.64 -9.53
C GLU A 4 9.85 2.44 -8.62
N PHE A 5 9.26 2.71 -7.44
CA PHE A 5 8.76 1.63 -6.58
C PHE A 5 7.60 0.91 -7.28
N TRP A 6 6.67 1.64 -7.90
CA TRP A 6 5.56 1.03 -8.64
C TRP A 6 5.99 0.29 -9.90
N ASP A 7 7.11 0.67 -10.52
CA ASP A 7 7.71 -0.03 -11.67
C ASP A 7 8.33 -1.37 -11.24
N THR A 8 8.92 -1.43 -10.04
CA THR A 8 9.54 -2.64 -9.50
C THR A 8 8.61 -3.49 -8.63
N ALA A 9 7.49 -2.94 -8.14
CA ALA A 9 6.46 -3.65 -7.38
C ALA A 9 5.96 -4.95 -8.02
N PRO A 10 5.66 -5.04 -9.34
CA PRO A 10 5.27 -6.30 -9.96
C PRO A 10 6.35 -7.39 -9.91
N HIS A 11 7.62 -7.05 -9.63
CA HIS A 11 8.69 -8.03 -9.44
C HIS A 11 8.72 -8.64 -8.03
N TYR A 12 8.03 -8.05 -7.03
CA TYR A 12 7.96 -8.57 -5.66
C TYR A 12 6.98 -9.75 -5.50
N GLY A 13 6.26 -10.11 -6.58
CA GLY A 13 5.26 -11.18 -6.57
C GLY A 13 3.85 -10.68 -6.26
N GLY A 14 2.88 -11.58 -6.36
CA GLY A 14 1.45 -11.25 -6.22
C GLY A 14 0.75 -10.90 -7.53
N SER A 15 -0.50 -10.47 -7.43
CA SER A 15 -1.36 -10.14 -8.55
C SER A 15 -1.24 -8.66 -8.91
N LYS A 16 -1.09 -8.36 -10.20
CA LYS A 16 -1.01 -6.97 -10.70
C LYS A 16 -2.26 -6.16 -10.33
N GLU A 17 -3.42 -6.80 -10.28
CA GLU A 17 -4.70 -6.20 -9.87
C GLU A 17 -4.65 -5.67 -8.43
N ILE A 18 -4.06 -6.45 -7.52
CA ILE A 18 -3.87 -6.07 -6.12
C ILE A 18 -2.88 -4.93 -6.00
N TRP A 19 -1.78 -4.99 -6.75
CA TRP A 19 -0.82 -3.88 -6.82
C TRP A 19 -1.46 -2.59 -7.35
N ASP A 20 -2.36 -2.66 -8.34
CA ASP A 20 -3.07 -1.50 -8.85
C ASP A 20 -4.07 -0.94 -7.83
N ALA A 21 -4.81 -1.82 -7.14
CA ALA A 21 -5.70 -1.44 -6.04
C ALA A 21 -4.94 -0.76 -4.90
N LEU A 22 -3.81 -1.32 -4.48
CA LEU A 22 -2.93 -0.73 -3.47
C LEU A 22 -2.37 0.62 -3.95
N LYS A 23 -2.02 0.75 -5.23
CA LYS A 23 -1.57 2.02 -5.82
C LYS A 23 -2.65 3.08 -5.77
N ALA A 24 -3.88 2.73 -6.14
CA ALA A 24 -5.03 3.61 -6.03
C ALA A 24 -5.26 4.00 -4.57
N ALA A 25 -5.20 3.04 -3.65
CA ALA A 25 -5.33 3.24 -2.21
C ALA A 25 -4.27 4.21 -1.66
N THR A 26 -3.00 4.11 -2.08
CA THR A 26 -1.94 5.03 -1.63
C THR A 26 -2.11 6.48 -2.08
N LYS A 27 -2.98 6.74 -3.07
CA LYS A 27 -3.32 8.09 -3.54
C LYS A 27 -4.53 8.68 -2.81
N GLN A 28 -5.19 7.90 -1.95
CA GLN A 28 -6.44 8.28 -1.28
C GLN A 28 -6.22 8.26 0.24
N ASP A 29 -7.18 8.81 1.00
CA ASP A 29 -7.16 8.76 2.46
C ASP A 29 -7.28 7.33 3.00
N LEU A 30 -6.81 7.10 4.23
CA LEU A 30 -6.85 5.79 4.92
C LEU A 30 -8.23 5.11 4.83
N THR A 31 -9.31 5.88 4.99
CA THR A 31 -10.69 5.39 4.90
C THR A 31 -11.03 4.86 3.50
N PHE A 32 -10.64 5.59 2.45
CA PHE A 32 -10.88 5.17 1.07
C PHE A 32 -9.95 4.03 0.66
N ALA A 33 -8.70 4.08 1.12
CA ALA A 33 -7.74 3.03 0.93
C ALA A 33 -8.22 1.69 1.51
N GLN A 34 -8.81 1.71 2.71
CA GLN A 34 -9.46 0.54 3.33
C GLN A 34 -10.64 0.01 2.50
N ALA A 35 -11.47 0.89 1.94
CA ALA A 35 -12.56 0.47 1.07
C ALA A 35 -12.06 -0.19 -0.23
N ILE A 36 -10.97 0.33 -0.81
CA ILE A 36 -10.37 -0.21 -2.04
C ILE A 36 -9.77 -1.60 -1.81
N VAL A 37 -8.98 -1.77 -0.74
CA VAL A 37 -8.36 -3.06 -0.39
C VAL A 37 -9.41 -4.10 0.02
N ASP A 38 -10.45 -3.71 0.76
CA ASP A 38 -11.58 -4.60 1.09
C ASP A 38 -12.32 -5.04 -0.19
N SER A 39 -12.57 -4.10 -1.11
CA SER A 39 -13.18 -4.39 -2.42
C SER A 39 -12.31 -5.31 -3.29
N ALA A 40 -10.98 -5.26 -3.11
CA ALA A 40 -10.03 -6.08 -3.85
C ALA A 40 -9.74 -7.44 -3.18
N GLY A 41 -10.37 -7.77 -2.05
CA GLY A 41 -10.10 -9.02 -1.32
C GLY A 41 -8.77 -9.02 -0.56
N VAL A 42 -8.26 -7.84 -0.22
CA VAL A 42 -6.98 -7.64 0.46
C VAL A 42 -7.22 -7.36 1.94
N ILE A 43 -6.60 -8.19 2.77
CA ILE A 43 -6.60 -8.12 4.22
C ILE A 43 -5.46 -7.19 4.67
N VAL A 44 -5.83 -6.03 5.20
CA VAL A 44 -4.87 -5.08 5.78
C VAL A 44 -4.43 -5.56 7.17
N GLN A 45 -3.14 -5.87 7.34
CA GLN A 45 -2.62 -6.27 8.65
C GLN A 45 -2.26 -5.06 9.52
N SER A 46 -1.70 -4.01 8.91
CA SER A 46 -1.31 -2.77 9.58
C SER A 46 -2.26 -1.64 9.23
N ALA A 47 -2.79 -0.91 10.22
CA ALA A 47 -3.67 0.24 10.00
C ALA A 47 -3.10 1.30 9.04
N ASP A 48 -1.76 1.36 8.92
CA ASP A 48 -1.05 2.24 7.99
C ASP A 48 -0.94 1.71 6.55
N LEU A 49 -1.59 0.60 6.18
CA LEU A 49 -1.47 -0.08 4.87
C LEU A 49 -0.03 -0.50 4.50
N THR A 50 0.87 -0.51 5.48
CA THR A 50 2.27 -0.92 5.27
C THR A 50 2.43 -2.40 4.98
N ILE A 51 1.50 -3.21 5.49
CA ILE A 51 1.49 -4.66 5.31
C ILE A 51 0.06 -5.09 4.98
N CYS A 52 -0.10 -5.69 3.81
CA CYS A 52 -1.36 -6.18 3.27
C CYS A 52 -1.19 -7.62 2.78
N TYR A 53 -2.25 -8.42 2.88
CA TYR A 53 -2.28 -9.81 2.42
C TYR A 53 -3.45 -9.99 1.48
N ASP A 54 -3.23 -10.66 0.36
CA ASP A 54 -4.34 -11.11 -0.49
C ASP A 54 -4.96 -12.40 0.07
N GLU A 55 -6.19 -12.70 -0.33
CA GLU A 55 -6.90 -13.94 0.02
C GLU A 55 -6.10 -15.22 -0.30
N ARG A 56 -5.15 -15.15 -1.24
CA ARG A 56 -4.25 -16.26 -1.61
C ARG A 56 -3.03 -16.39 -0.70
N GLY A 57 -2.89 -15.52 0.30
CA GLY A 57 -1.74 -15.46 1.20
C GLY A 57 -0.52 -14.75 0.62
N ALA A 58 -0.66 -14.02 -0.48
CA ALA A 58 0.40 -13.19 -1.02
C ALA A 58 0.59 -11.95 -0.14
N LYS A 59 1.83 -11.71 0.30
CA LYS A 59 2.18 -10.56 1.16
C LYS A 59 2.60 -9.38 0.29
N TYR A 60 2.01 -8.22 0.56
CA TYR A 60 2.33 -6.94 -0.06
C TYR A 60 2.83 -5.99 1.02
N GLU A 61 4.08 -5.56 0.90
CA GLU A 61 4.68 -4.60 1.82
C GLU A 61 4.85 -3.26 1.11
N LEU A 62 4.18 -2.24 1.62
CA LEU A 62 4.23 -0.88 1.12
C LEU A 62 5.09 -0.04 2.06
N PRO A 63 6.18 0.53 1.57
CA PRO A 63 7.00 1.44 2.35
C PRO A 63 6.21 2.69 2.74
N LYS A 64 6.43 3.19 3.95
CA LYS A 64 5.79 4.42 4.44
C LYS A 64 6.03 5.65 3.53
N TYR A 65 7.15 5.70 2.81
CA TYR A 65 7.43 6.78 1.84
C TYR A 65 6.52 6.75 0.60
N VAL A 66 5.90 5.60 0.30
CA VAL A 66 4.90 5.45 -0.78
C VAL A 66 3.52 5.89 -0.31
N LEU A 67 3.25 5.79 1.00
CA LEU A 67 1.96 6.06 1.63
C LEU A 67 1.83 7.49 2.19
N SER A 68 2.91 8.05 2.71
CA SER A 68 2.96 9.43 3.18
C SER A 68 4.02 10.20 2.39
N GLU A 69 3.65 11.37 1.88
CA GLU A 69 4.66 12.41 1.71
C GLU A 69 5.21 12.77 3.11
N PRO A 70 6.50 13.12 3.23
CA PRO A 70 7.13 13.37 4.51
C PRO A 70 6.55 14.64 5.15
N THR A 71 5.43 14.54 5.84
CA THR A 71 4.84 15.65 6.61
C THR A 71 5.01 15.53 8.11
N ASN A 72 5.73 14.52 8.63
CA ASN A 72 6.00 14.49 10.06
C ASN A 72 7.39 13.96 10.47
N LEU A 73 8.44 14.47 9.82
CA LEU A 73 9.82 14.45 10.33
C LEU A 73 10.13 15.68 11.21
N ILE A 74 9.12 16.27 11.85
CA ILE A 74 9.36 17.01 13.10
C ILE A 74 9.46 15.98 14.22
N GLN A 75 10.69 15.53 14.43
CA GLN A 75 11.14 15.10 15.74
C GLN A 75 11.06 16.35 16.62
N GLU A 76 9.92 16.52 17.31
CA GLU A 76 9.78 17.60 18.29
C GLU A 76 10.57 17.20 19.55
N SER A 77 11.73 17.86 19.68
CA SER A 77 12.67 17.97 20.84
C SER A 77 13.51 16.75 21.24
#